data_AF-A0A1E5Q3M6-F1
#
_entry.id   AF-A0A1E5Q3M6-F1
#
_cell.length_a   1.000
_cell.length_b   1.000
_cell.length_c   1.000
_cell.angle_alpha   90.00
_cell.angle_beta   90.00
_cell.angle_gamma   90.00
#
_symmetry.space_group_name_H-M   'P 1'
#
loop_
_entity.id
_entity.type
_entity.pdbx_description
1 polymer ?
#
loop_
_entity_poly.entity_id
_entity_poly.type
_entity_poly.pdbx_seq_one_letter_code
_entity_poly.pdbx_strand_id
1 'polypeptide(L)'
;MTHSELLLMHKEASINLLFAKKMQWASVASTLIINAGIIIISDLPSSNLSSNTYPALLIFMTCGAVFLLILYQFWQYNEVSRIREINKNFSSLYSKINTLKSRREGDIHRYTILFFMIMTIVLSAILSSVVISGILNSKQL
;
A
#
# COMPACT_ATOMS: atom_id res chain seq x y z
N MET A 1 19.62 18.44 23.80
CA MET A 1 19.18 17.08 23.47
C MET A 1 20.19 16.10 24.02
N THR A 2 19.73 15.13 24.81
CA THR A 2 20.57 14.07 25.36
C THR A 2 20.72 12.91 24.36
N HIS A 3 21.81 12.15 24.45
CA HIS A 3 22.03 10.99 23.57
C HIS A 3 20.89 9.95 23.66
N SER A 4 20.27 9.83 24.84
CA SER A 4 19.09 9.00 25.08
C SER A 4 17.85 9.47 24.32
N GLU A 5 17.58 10.78 24.29
CA GLU A 5 16.47 11.37 23.50
C GLU A 5 16.66 11.09 22.00
N LEU A 6 17.88 11.24 21.47
CA LEU A 6 18.18 10.97 20.06
C LEU A 6 17.97 9.49 19.69
N LEU A 7 18.41 8.57 20.54
CA LEU A 7 18.17 7.13 20.36
C LEU A 7 16.68 6.77 20.41
N LEU A 8 15.94 7.39 21.34
CA LEU A 8 14.50 7.19 21.48
C LEU A 8 13.75 7.65 20.21
N MET A 9 14.07 8.85 19.70
CA MET A 9 13.49 9.35 18.45
C MET A 9 13.85 8.50 17.24
N HIS A 10 15.08 7.97 17.16
CA HIS A 10 15.48 7.06 16.09
C HIS A 10 14.68 5.75 16.13
N LYS A 11 14.50 5.18 17.33
CA LYS A 11 13.72 3.95 17.53
C LYS A 11 12.25 4.16 17.15
N GLU A 12 11.65 5.27 17.58
CA GLU A 12 10.26 5.63 17.27
C GLU A 12 10.04 5.75 15.75
N ALA A 13 10.91 6.51 15.07
CA ALA A 13 10.81 6.66 13.62
C ALA A 13 10.98 5.32 12.87
N SER A 14 11.85 4.43 13.37
CA SER A 14 12.02 3.09 12.81
C SER A 14 10.78 2.20 12.98
N ILE A 15 10.10 2.28 14.13
CA ILE A 15 8.84 1.57 14.38
C ILE A 15 7.73 2.12 13.47
N ASN A 16 7.64 3.44 13.31
CA ASN A 16 6.65 4.07 12.43
C ASN A 16 6.83 3.64 10.98
N LEU A 17 8.07 3.47 10.51
CA LEU A 17 8.34 2.94 9.17
C LEU A 17 7.82 1.51 8.97
N LEU A 18 8.04 0.63 9.93
CA LEU A 18 7.55 -0.74 9.88
C LEU A 18 6.02 -0.78 9.93
N PHE A 19 5.41 0.07 10.76
CA PHE A 19 3.96 0.21 10.84
C PHE A 19 3.36 0.68 9.51
N ALA A 20 3.92 1.73 8.90
CA ALA A 20 3.45 2.22 7.61
C ALA A 20 3.56 1.14 6.52
N LYS A 21 4.65 0.35 6.50
CA LYS A 21 4.79 -0.77 5.55
C LYS A 21 3.77 -1.88 5.81
N LYS A 22 3.49 -2.22 7.07
CA LYS A 22 2.44 -3.17 7.44
C LYS A 22 1.07 -2.69 6.93
N MET A 23 0.78 -1.40 7.11
CA MET A 23 -0.49 -0.81 6.65
C MET A 23 -0.61 -0.77 5.12
N GLN A 24 0.48 -0.56 4.38
CA GLN A 24 0.48 -0.69 2.91
C GLN A 24 0.08 -2.11 2.46
N TRP A 25 0.63 -3.15 3.10
CA TRP A 25 0.24 -4.53 2.75
C TRP A 25 -1.19 -4.86 3.20
N ALA A 26 -1.61 -4.32 4.34
CA ALA A 26 -2.99 -4.46 4.80
C ALA A 26 -3.98 -3.81 3.81
N SER A 27 -3.68 -2.63 3.26
CA SER A 27 -4.58 -1.99 2.28
C SER A 27 -4.71 -2.78 0.98
N VAL A 28 -3.60 -3.38 0.49
CA VAL A 28 -3.65 -4.31 -0.66
C VAL A 28 -4.55 -5.51 -0.35
N ALA A 29 -4.34 -6.16 0.81
CA ALA A 29 -5.14 -7.32 1.22
C ALA A 29 -6.62 -6.98 1.40
N SER A 30 -6.93 -5.85 2.04
CA SER A 30 -8.31 -5.36 2.20
C SER A 30 -8.98 -5.10 0.87
N THR A 31 -8.27 -4.52 -0.10
CA THR A 31 -8.83 -4.24 -1.44
C THR A 31 -9.15 -5.54 -2.19
N LEU A 32 -8.27 -6.54 -2.09
CA LEU A 32 -8.52 -7.88 -2.65
C LEU A 32 -9.78 -8.54 -2.05
N ILE A 33 -9.92 -8.46 -0.72
CA ILE A 33 -11.09 -9.01 -0.01
C ILE A 33 -12.37 -8.30 -0.45
N ILE A 34 -12.34 -6.97 -0.60
CA ILE A 34 -13.49 -6.20 -1.04
C ILE A 34 -13.87 -6.56 -2.48
N ASN A 35 -12.89 -6.67 -3.38
CA ASN A 35 -13.12 -7.10 -4.76
C ASN A 35 -13.76 -8.50 -4.82
N ALA A 36 -13.33 -9.44 -3.96
CA ALA A 36 -13.96 -10.74 -3.81
C ALA A 36 -15.40 -10.64 -3.28
N GLY A 37 -15.64 -9.78 -2.29
CA GLY A 37 -16.99 -9.51 -1.78
C GLY A 37 -17.95 -8.96 -2.83
N ILE A 38 -17.47 -8.06 -3.70
CA ILE A 38 -18.25 -7.51 -4.81
C ILE A 38 -18.65 -8.62 -5.80
N ILE A 39 -17.76 -9.56 -6.11
CA ILE A 39 -18.07 -10.73 -6.96
C ILE A 39 -19.19 -11.55 -6.32
N ILE A 40 -19.08 -11.88 -5.04
CA ILE A 40 -20.10 -12.68 -4.32
C ILE A 40 -21.46 -11.96 -4.36
N ILE A 41 -21.49 -10.65 -4.12
CA ILE A 41 -22.72 -9.85 -4.15
C ILE A 41 -23.33 -9.81 -5.56
N SER A 42 -22.51 -9.80 -6.62
CA SER A 42 -23.01 -9.83 -8.01
C SER A 42 -23.69 -11.15 -8.39
N ASP A 43 -23.30 -12.25 -7.74
CA ASP A 43 -23.89 -13.56 -7.97
C ASP A 43 -25.23 -13.74 -7.25
N LEU A 44 -25.51 -12.95 -6.22
CA LEU A 44 -26.79 -13.03 -5.51
C LEU A 44 -27.99 -12.66 -6.42
N PRO A 45 -29.06 -13.47 -6.42
CA PRO A 45 -30.23 -13.27 -7.29
C PRO A 45 -31.08 -12.04 -6.92
N SER A 46 -30.91 -11.48 -5.72
CA SER A 46 -31.64 -10.30 -5.21
C SER A 46 -30.93 -8.96 -5.46
N SER A 47 -29.85 -8.96 -6.23
CA SER A 47 -29.08 -7.75 -6.49
C SER A 47 -29.83 -6.82 -7.46
N ASN A 48 -30.53 -5.83 -6.91
CA ASN A 48 -31.22 -4.77 -7.68
C ASN A 48 -30.27 -3.69 -8.23
N LEU A 49 -28.95 -3.90 -8.13
CA LEU A 49 -27.96 -2.95 -8.62
C LEU A 49 -27.84 -3.07 -10.13
N SER A 50 -27.76 -1.93 -10.82
CA SER A 50 -27.47 -1.89 -12.25
C SER A 50 -26.15 -2.61 -12.53
N SER A 51 -26.08 -3.34 -13.65
CA SER A 51 -24.87 -4.01 -14.14
C SER A 51 -23.66 -3.08 -14.23
N ASN A 52 -23.88 -1.79 -14.49
CA ASN A 52 -22.83 -0.78 -14.59
C ASN A 52 -22.32 -0.27 -13.22
N THR A 53 -23.02 -0.56 -12.12
CA THR A 53 -22.63 -0.10 -10.78
C THR A 53 -21.42 -0.88 -10.23
N TYR A 54 -21.33 -2.18 -10.53
CA TYR A 54 -20.23 -3.04 -10.08
C TYR A 54 -18.84 -2.58 -10.57
N PRO A 55 -18.62 -2.35 -11.88
CA PRO A 55 -17.32 -1.85 -12.36
C PRO A 55 -17.03 -0.45 -11.82
N ALA A 56 -18.02 0.43 -11.65
CA ALA A 56 -17.83 1.74 -11.04
C ALA A 56 -17.32 1.64 -9.59
N LEU A 57 -17.87 0.70 -8.80
CA LEU A 57 -17.41 0.43 -7.44
C LEU A 57 -15.98 -0.13 -7.42
N LEU A 58 -15.64 -1.07 -8.31
CA LEU A 58 -14.28 -1.62 -8.41
C LEU A 58 -13.24 -0.53 -8.74
N ILE A 59 -13.56 0.36 -9.67
CA ILE A 59 -12.70 1.51 -10.03
C ILE A 59 -12.54 2.44 -8.82
N PHE A 60 -13.64 2.79 -8.17
CA PHE A 60 -13.61 3.67 -6.99
C PHE A 60 -12.73 3.10 -5.87
N MET A 61 -12.89 1.81 -5.56
CA MET A 61 -12.09 1.12 -4.54
C MET A 61 -10.60 1.05 -4.93
N THR A 62 -10.32 0.78 -6.20
CA THR A 62 -8.94 0.76 -6.73
C THR A 62 -8.27 2.12 -6.62
N CYS A 63 -8.95 3.20 -7.02
CA CYS A 63 -8.45 4.56 -6.89
C CYS A 63 -8.19 4.93 -5.43
N GLY A 64 -9.11 4.60 -4.53
CA GLY A 64 -8.94 4.83 -3.09
C GLY A 64 -7.73 4.08 -2.52
N ALA A 65 -7.55 2.81 -2.89
CA ALA A 65 -6.42 2.01 -2.44
C ALA A 65 -5.07 2.55 -2.95
N VAL A 66 -5.00 2.96 -4.23
CA VAL A 66 -3.80 3.58 -4.81
C VAL A 66 -3.47 4.90 -4.11
N PHE A 67 -4.49 5.73 -3.84
CA PHE A 67 -4.30 6.97 -3.10
C PHE A 67 -3.74 6.73 -1.69
N LEU A 68 -4.27 5.75 -0.95
CA LEU A 68 -3.74 5.36 0.36
C LEU A 68 -2.29 4.87 0.28
N LEU A 69 -1.94 4.06 -0.72
CA LEU A 69 -0.56 3.62 -0.94
C LEU A 69 0.39 4.81 -1.11
N ILE A 70 -0.01 5.81 -1.89
CA ILE A 70 0.76 7.05 -2.10
C ILE A 70 0.91 7.83 -0.79
N LEU A 71 -0.15 7.99 0.01
CA LEU A 71 -0.06 8.63 1.32
C LEU A 71 0.93 7.92 2.26
N TYR A 72 0.91 6.60 2.29
CA TYR A 72 1.88 5.83 3.07
C TYR A 72 3.31 6.00 2.55
N GLN A 73 3.52 6.17 1.23
CA GLN A 73 4.84 6.48 0.68
C GLN A 73 5.36 7.84 1.14
N PHE A 74 4.50 8.86 1.17
CA PHE A 74 4.85 10.18 1.71
C PHE A 74 5.20 10.11 3.20
N TRP A 75 4.41 9.39 4.00
CA TRP A 75 4.72 9.21 5.41
C TRP A 75 6.07 8.49 5.60
N GLN A 76 6.28 7.41 4.85
CA GLN A 76 7.54 6.68 4.85
C GLN A 76 8.75 7.52 4.40
N TYR A 77 8.56 8.49 3.51
CA TYR A 77 9.60 9.44 3.11
C TYR A 77 9.91 10.44 4.23
N ASN A 78 8.89 10.97 4.89
CA ASN A 78 9.05 11.90 6.02
C ASN A 78 9.78 11.26 7.19
N GLU A 79 9.43 10.03 7.57
CA GLU A 79 10.11 9.32 8.66
C GLU A 79 11.58 8.98 8.33
N VAL A 80 11.87 8.60 7.08
CA VAL A 80 13.27 8.42 6.63
C VAL A 80 14.05 9.73 6.70
N SER A 81 13.43 10.85 6.33
CA SER A 81 14.04 12.17 6.41
C SER A 81 14.31 12.58 7.86
N ARG A 82 13.39 12.28 8.78
CA ARG A 82 13.57 12.47 10.23
C ARG A 82 14.74 11.64 10.76
N ILE A 83 14.81 10.35 10.42
CA ILE A 83 15.95 9.48 10.77
C ILE A 83 17.27 10.04 10.23
N ARG A 84 17.26 10.60 9.02
CA ARG A 84 18.45 11.19 8.41
C ARG A 84 18.97 12.39 9.20
N GLU A 85 18.08 13.28 9.66
CA GLU A 85 18.48 14.42 10.49
C GLU A 85 19.01 13.97 11.85
N ILE A 86 18.38 12.98 12.49
CA ILE A 86 18.87 12.41 13.75
C ILE A 86 20.26 11.77 13.54
N ASN A 87 20.47 11.07 12.42
CA ASN A 87 21.71 10.40 12.08
C ASN A 87 22.94 11.32 11.95
N LYS A 88 22.74 12.62 11.67
CA LYS A 88 23.84 13.60 11.64
C LYS A 88 24.43 13.87 13.03
N ASN A 89 23.70 13.57 14.10
CA ASN A 89 24.13 13.82 15.48
C ASN A 89 24.82 12.61 16.14
N PHE A 90 24.93 11.48 15.43
CA PHE A 90 25.62 10.28 15.92
C PHE A 90 27.10 10.23 15.53
N SER A 91 27.88 9.43 16.26
CA SER A 91 29.33 9.26 16.07
C SER A 91 29.71 8.83 14.64
N SER A 92 30.93 9.18 14.22
CA SER A 92 31.51 8.84 12.91
C SER A 92 31.51 7.32 12.63
N LEU A 93 31.61 6.50 13.68
CA LEU A 93 31.60 5.04 13.58
C LEU A 93 30.21 4.49 13.21
N TYR A 94 29.15 5.09 13.76
CA TYR A 94 27.76 4.79 13.42
C TYR A 94 27.44 5.23 11.99
N SER A 95 27.89 6.43 11.59
CA SER A 95 27.75 6.92 10.22
C SER A 95 28.40 5.97 9.21
N LYS A 96 29.62 5.49 9.50
CA LYS A 96 30.36 4.55 8.63
C LYS A 96 29.64 3.22 8.43
N ILE A 97 29.03 2.68 9.48
CA ILE A 97 28.22 1.45 9.41
C ILE A 97 26.95 1.71 8.59
N ASN A 98 26.28 2.84 8.80
CA ASN A 98 25.03 3.16 8.13
C ASN A 98 25.22 3.47 6.63
N THR A 99 26.40 3.95 6.22
CA THR A 99 26.75 4.17 4.80
C THR A 99 26.99 2.89 4.00
N LEU A 100 27.22 1.74 4.66
CA LEU A 100 27.36 0.45 3.97
C LEU A 100 26.04 0.00 3.32
N LYS A 101 24.90 0.46 3.83
CA LYS A 101 23.60 0.22 3.21
C LYS A 101 23.43 1.17 2.01
N SER A 102 23.54 0.62 0.81
CA SER A 102 23.38 1.35 -0.45
C SER A 102 22.03 2.08 -0.50
N ARG A 103 22.08 3.41 -0.52
CA ARG A 103 20.89 4.28 -0.55
C ARG A 103 20.08 4.09 -1.84
N ARG A 104 20.77 3.97 -2.97
CA ARG A 104 20.15 3.74 -4.29
C ARG A 104 19.39 2.42 -4.32
N GLU A 105 19.95 1.35 -3.76
CA GLU A 105 19.27 0.06 -3.69
C GLU A 105 18.01 0.13 -2.81
N GLY A 106 18.06 0.88 -1.71
CA GLY A 106 16.90 1.10 -0.85
C GLY A 106 15.73 1.79 -1.56
N ASP A 107 16.02 2.83 -2.33
CA ASP A 107 15.00 3.58 -3.08
C ASP A 107 14.42 2.73 -4.21
N ILE A 108 15.26 2.06 -5.00
CA ILE A 108 14.83 1.13 -6.07
C ILE A 108 13.90 0.06 -5.48
N HIS A 109 14.31 -0.57 -4.39
CA HIS A 109 13.52 -1.63 -3.76
C HIS A 109 12.16 -1.13 -3.24
N ARG A 110 12.08 0.10 -2.73
CA ARG A 110 10.82 0.70 -2.28
C ARG A 110 9.86 0.94 -3.45
N TYR A 111 10.36 1.48 -4.58
CA TYR A 111 9.53 1.72 -5.76
C TYR A 111 9.13 0.43 -6.49
N THR A 112 10.01 -0.59 -6.55
CA THR A 112 9.67 -1.90 -7.11
C THR A 112 8.53 -2.57 -6.33
N ILE A 113 8.55 -2.52 -5.00
CA ILE A 113 7.45 -3.04 -4.18
C ILE A 113 6.16 -2.23 -4.43
N LEU A 114 6.24 -0.90 -4.43
CA LEU A 114 5.06 -0.06 -4.66
C LEU A 114 4.42 -0.36 -6.02
N PHE A 115 5.25 -0.48 -7.06
CA PHE A 115 4.80 -0.85 -8.39
C PHE A 115 4.09 -2.20 -8.38
N PHE A 116 4.68 -3.21 -7.72
CA PHE A 116 4.06 -4.52 -7.57
C PHE A 116 2.70 -4.43 -6.84
N MET A 117 2.60 -3.66 -5.77
CA MET A 117 1.34 -3.46 -5.02
C MET A 117 0.25 -2.84 -5.89
N ILE A 118 0.56 -1.76 -6.61
CA ILE A 118 -0.41 -1.11 -7.51
C ILE A 118 -0.84 -2.09 -8.60
N MET A 119 0.11 -2.80 -9.22
CA MET A 119 -0.20 -3.80 -10.24
C MET A 119 -1.11 -4.90 -9.72
N THR A 120 -0.89 -5.41 -8.50
CA THR A 120 -1.75 -6.44 -7.91
C THR A 120 -3.18 -5.94 -7.68
N ILE A 121 -3.37 -4.69 -7.25
CA ILE A 121 -4.70 -4.11 -7.05
C ILE A 121 -5.41 -3.92 -8.40
N VAL A 122 -4.72 -3.34 -9.38
CA VAL A 122 -5.28 -3.10 -10.72
C VAL A 122 -5.66 -4.41 -11.39
N LEU A 123 -4.78 -5.41 -11.34
CA LEU A 123 -5.03 -6.73 -11.91
C LEU A 123 -6.22 -7.41 -11.23
N SER A 124 -6.33 -7.29 -9.90
CA SER A 124 -7.51 -7.79 -9.18
C SER A 124 -8.80 -7.13 -9.65
N ALA A 125 -8.82 -5.80 -9.82
CA ALA A 125 -10.02 -5.09 -10.28
C ALA A 125 -10.42 -5.49 -11.69
N ILE A 126 -9.45 -5.66 -12.60
CA ILE A 126 -9.69 -6.12 -13.97
C ILE A 126 -10.28 -7.53 -13.94
N LEU A 127 -9.66 -8.46 -13.23
CA LEU A 127 -10.15 -9.84 -13.12
C LEU A 127 -11.57 -9.89 -12.54
N SER A 128 -11.83 -9.13 -11.47
CA SER A 128 -13.17 -9.04 -10.89
C SER A 128 -14.19 -8.49 -11.88
N SER A 129 -13.85 -7.48 -12.68
CA SER A 129 -14.76 -6.90 -13.67
C SER A 129 -15.13 -7.90 -14.78
N VAL A 130 -14.18 -8.71 -15.24
CA VAL A 130 -14.40 -9.75 -16.24
C VAL A 130 -15.31 -10.85 -15.70
N VAL A 131 -15.05 -11.31 -14.47
CA VAL A 131 -15.87 -12.33 -13.80
C VAL A 131 -17.32 -11.85 -13.63
N ILE A 132 -17.51 -10.63 -13.13
CA ILE A 132 -18.85 -10.05 -12.94
C ILE A 132 -19.60 -9.92 -14.27
N SER A 133 -18.92 -9.48 -15.33
CA SER A 133 -19.52 -9.39 -16.67
C SER A 133 -19.96 -10.76 -17.19
N GLY A 134 -19.18 -11.81 -16.94
CA GLY A 134 -19.54 -13.19 -17.26
C GLY A 134 -20.78 -13.68 -16.50
N ILE A 135 -20.85 -13.43 -15.19
CA ILE A 135 -22.00 -13.79 -14.34
C ILE A 135 -23.26 -13.08 -14.83
N LEU A 136 -23.19 -11.76 -15.08
CA LEU A 136 -24.34 -10.98 -15.54
C LEU A 136 -24.87 -11.46 -16.91
N ASN A 137 -23.98 -11.77 -17.86
CA ASN A 137 -24.38 -12.32 -19.16
C ASN A 137 -25.11 -13.67 -19.03
N SER A 138 -24.68 -14.55 -18.11
CA SER A 138 -25.36 -15.83 -17.88
C SER A 138 -26.77 -15.71 -17.29
N LYS A 139 -27.09 -14.60 -16.59
CA LYS A 139 -28.41 -14.35 -16.00
C LYS A 139 -29.42 -13.72 -16.98
N GLN A 140 -28.97 -13.26 -18.14
CA GLN A 140 -29.82 -12.66 -19.18
C GLN A 140 -30.31 -13.67 -20.23
N LEU A 141 -29.75 -14.88 -20.24
CA LEU A 141 -30.19 -16.04 -21.03
C LEU A 141 -31.24 -16.86 -20.25
#